data_AF-A0A967W883-F1
#
_entry.id   AF-A0A967W883-F1
#
_cell.length_a   1.000
_cell.length_b   1.000
_cell.length_c   1.000
_cell.angle_alpha   90.00
_cell.angle_beta   90.00
_cell.angle_gamma   90.00
#
_symmetry.space_group_name_H-M   'P 1'
#
loop_
_entity.id
_entity.type
_entity.pdbx_description
1 polymer ?
#
loop_
_entity_poly.entity_id
_entity_poly.type
_entity_poly.pdbx_seq_one_letter_code
_entity_poly.pdbx_strand_id
1 'polypeptide(L)'
;MNPDLQNPFPGLRPFRADEDYLFFGREEQIAEVLSLLRKHRLLAIVGTSGSGKSSVVRAGLLPELLGGGMSGTGSDWLAVTMRPGGEPLENLARALAEADLYDAEEEDTLPQLLAGLTRSSMGLVEAVQHSDLEKGTQVVVLVDQFEEIFRLSRRGLTTQDTAVSFVRLLLEASKQREVPIYIVLTMRSDYLGDCSQFRGLAEAVNAG
;
A
#
# COMPACT_ATOMS: atom_id res chain seq x y z
N MET A 1 -25.12 -12.07 -30.91
CA MET A 1 -24.79 -12.42 -29.52
C MET A 1 -23.54 -13.26 -29.56
N ASN A 2 -22.46 -12.82 -28.94
CA ASN A 2 -21.30 -13.67 -28.67
C ASN A 2 -21.19 -13.76 -27.15
N PRO A 3 -21.41 -14.92 -26.53
CA PRO A 3 -21.20 -15.12 -25.10
C PRO A 3 -19.69 -15.25 -24.83
N ASP A 4 -19.29 -15.05 -23.58
CA ASP A 4 -17.93 -15.25 -23.05
C ASP A 4 -16.92 -14.12 -23.25
N LEU A 5 -17.24 -12.96 -22.65
CA LEU A 5 -16.24 -12.09 -22.01
C LEU A 5 -15.60 -12.86 -20.84
N GLN A 6 -14.71 -13.80 -21.14
CA GLN A 6 -13.83 -14.40 -20.13
C GLN A 6 -12.86 -13.33 -19.64
N ASN A 7 -12.98 -13.02 -18.35
CA ASN A 7 -12.09 -12.14 -17.60
C ASN A 7 -10.63 -12.57 -17.84
N PRO A 8 -9.79 -11.77 -18.52
CA PRO A 8 -8.46 -12.18 -18.96
C PRO A 8 -7.41 -12.16 -17.84
N PHE A 9 -7.80 -11.86 -16.59
CA PHE A 9 -6.89 -11.76 -15.46
C PHE A 9 -7.13 -12.93 -14.47
N PRO A 10 -6.11 -13.77 -14.19
CA PRO A 10 -6.23 -15.01 -13.41
C PRO A 10 -6.44 -14.81 -11.89
N GLY A 11 -6.78 -13.59 -11.45
CA GLY A 11 -7.01 -13.30 -10.04
C GLY A 11 -5.75 -13.40 -9.19
N LEU A 12 -5.76 -14.22 -8.13
CA LEU A 12 -4.67 -14.36 -7.15
C LEU A 12 -3.60 -15.39 -7.54
N ARG A 13 -3.73 -16.05 -8.70
CA ARG A 13 -2.78 -17.08 -9.13
C ARG A 13 -1.58 -16.42 -9.82
N PRO A 14 -0.34 -16.89 -9.57
CA PRO A 14 0.80 -16.49 -10.37
C PRO A 14 0.56 -16.77 -11.86
N PHE A 15 0.92 -15.81 -12.70
CA PHE A 15 0.88 -15.95 -14.15
C PHE A 15 1.86 -17.03 -14.61
N ARG A 16 1.52 -17.69 -15.72
CA ARG A 16 2.40 -18.64 -16.40
C ARG A 16 3.25 -17.91 -17.42
N ALA A 17 4.39 -18.49 -17.78
CA ALA A 17 5.30 -17.97 -18.80
C ALA A 17 4.65 -17.79 -20.20
N ASP A 18 3.47 -18.37 -20.45
CA ASP A 18 2.70 -18.19 -21.68
C ASP A 18 1.67 -17.03 -21.61
N GLU A 19 1.59 -16.30 -20.49
CA GLU A 19 0.64 -15.18 -20.27
C GLU A 19 1.31 -13.78 -20.33
N ASP A 20 2.60 -13.72 -20.72
CA ASP A 20 3.43 -12.49 -20.78
C ASP A 20 2.86 -11.39 -21.69
N TYR A 21 2.02 -11.75 -22.68
CA TYR A 21 1.38 -10.78 -23.58
C TYR A 21 0.34 -9.88 -22.89
N LEU A 22 -0.13 -10.22 -21.68
CA LEU A 22 -1.04 -9.39 -20.88
C LEU A 22 -0.33 -8.16 -20.25
N PHE A 23 1.01 -8.15 -20.23
CA PHE A 23 1.84 -7.05 -19.70
C PHE A 23 2.52 -6.19 -20.77
N PHE A 24 2.40 -6.53 -22.06
CA PHE A 24 2.98 -5.73 -23.14
C PHE A 24 2.44 -4.29 -23.12
N GLY A 25 3.32 -3.31 -22.88
CA GLY A 25 2.98 -1.88 -22.76
C GLY A 25 2.80 -1.35 -21.33
N ARG A 26 2.97 -2.19 -20.29
CA ARG A 26 2.93 -1.76 -18.86
C ARG A 26 4.31 -1.69 -18.20
N GLU A 27 5.35 -2.19 -18.85
CA GLU A 27 6.74 -2.11 -18.37
C GLU A 27 7.20 -0.65 -18.21
N GLU A 28 6.91 0.21 -19.19
CA GLU A 28 7.18 1.65 -19.11
C GLU A 28 6.42 2.32 -17.95
N GLN A 29 5.17 1.90 -17.69
CA GLN A 29 4.37 2.39 -16.56
C GLN A 29 4.97 1.97 -15.22
N ILE A 30 5.44 0.73 -15.09
CA ILE A 30 6.09 0.24 -13.87
C ILE A 30 7.42 0.98 -13.65
N ALA A 31 8.21 1.18 -14.71
CA ALA A 31 9.46 1.94 -14.64
C ALA A 31 9.23 3.41 -14.21
N GLU A 32 8.18 4.04 -14.72
CA GLU A 32 7.76 5.38 -14.31
C GLU A 32 7.35 5.42 -12.83
N VAL A 33 6.50 4.49 -12.39
CA VAL A 33 6.07 4.34 -10.99
C VAL A 33 7.28 4.14 -10.06
N LEU A 34 8.24 3.30 -10.44
CA LEU A 34 9.49 3.11 -9.69
C LEU A 34 10.32 4.40 -9.62
N SER A 35 10.39 5.17 -10.71
CA SER A 35 11.09 6.46 -10.74
C SER A 35 10.44 7.50 -9.83
N LEU A 36 9.10 7.51 -9.77
CA LEU A 36 8.33 8.37 -8.87
C LEU A 36 8.52 7.95 -7.41
N LEU A 37 8.46 6.65 -7.10
CA LEU A 37 8.68 6.14 -5.74
C LEU A 37 10.09 6.46 -5.19
N ARG A 38 11.11 6.53 -6.05
CA ARG A 38 12.46 6.99 -5.63
C ARG A 38 12.46 8.44 -5.15
N LYS A 39 11.60 9.29 -5.71
CA LYS A 39 11.50 10.71 -5.38
C LYS A 39 10.50 10.98 -4.25
N HIS A 40 9.43 10.21 -4.22
CA HIS A 40 8.28 10.37 -3.34
C HIS A 40 8.02 9.09 -2.57
N ARG A 41 7.98 9.17 -1.24
CA ARG A 41 7.65 8.03 -0.35
C ARG A 41 6.15 7.77 -0.23
N LEU A 42 5.32 8.51 -0.95
CA LEU A 42 3.89 8.24 -1.09
C LEU A 42 3.53 8.43 -2.56
N LEU A 43 2.88 7.43 -3.14
CA LEU A 43 2.39 7.47 -4.50
C LEU A 43 0.97 6.90 -4.57
N ALA A 44 0.10 7.52 -5.34
CA ALA A 44 -1.26 7.04 -5.58
C ALA A 44 -1.43 6.60 -7.04
N ILE A 45 -1.79 5.34 -7.25
CA ILE A 45 -2.13 4.78 -8.55
C ILE A 45 -3.64 4.87 -8.73
N VAL A 46 -4.06 5.69 -9.67
CA VAL A 46 -5.46 6.09 -9.83
C VAL A 46 -6.00 5.68 -11.20
N GLY A 47 -7.26 5.25 -11.25
CA GLY A 47 -7.91 4.82 -12.48
C GLY A 47 -9.29 4.23 -12.26
N THR A 48 -10.03 3.96 -13.33
CA THR A 48 -11.41 3.45 -13.26
C THR A 48 -11.50 2.07 -12.58
N SER A 49 -12.69 1.70 -12.10
CA SER A 49 -12.93 0.35 -11.57
C SER A 49 -12.65 -0.70 -12.64
N GLY A 50 -11.97 -1.79 -12.26
CA GLY A 50 -11.60 -2.85 -13.21
C GLY A 50 -10.44 -2.52 -14.15
N SER A 51 -9.80 -1.34 -14.04
CA SER A 51 -8.66 -0.97 -14.89
C SER A 51 -7.35 -1.74 -14.62
N GLY A 52 -7.35 -2.63 -13.62
CA GLY A 52 -6.21 -3.47 -13.27
C GLY A 52 -5.20 -2.87 -12.29
N LYS A 53 -5.50 -1.75 -11.59
CA LYS A 53 -4.56 -1.09 -10.62
C LYS A 53 -3.90 -2.07 -9.65
N SER A 54 -4.71 -2.88 -8.94
CA SER A 54 -4.20 -3.86 -7.98
C SER A 54 -3.33 -4.93 -8.65
N SER A 55 -3.63 -5.28 -9.91
CA SER A 55 -2.82 -6.22 -10.70
C SER A 55 -1.49 -5.60 -11.13
N VAL A 56 -1.48 -4.35 -11.61
CA VAL A 56 -0.25 -3.62 -11.95
C VAL A 56 0.69 -3.54 -10.75
N VAL A 57 0.14 -3.25 -9.57
CA VAL A 57 0.97 -3.19 -8.37
C VAL A 57 1.47 -4.56 -7.96
N ARG A 58 0.58 -5.56 -7.82
CA ARG A 58 0.94 -6.86 -7.24
C ARG A 58 1.73 -7.76 -8.17
N ALA A 59 1.49 -7.67 -9.47
CA ALA A 59 2.15 -8.52 -10.47
C ALA A 59 3.26 -7.79 -11.24
N GLY A 60 3.36 -6.46 -11.11
CA GLY A 60 4.39 -5.64 -11.75
C GLY A 60 5.29 -4.95 -10.73
N LEU A 61 4.75 -3.96 -10.02
CA LEU A 61 5.55 -3.12 -9.11
C LEU A 61 6.22 -3.90 -7.97
N LEU A 62 5.46 -4.71 -7.21
CA LEU A 62 6.00 -5.43 -6.05
C LEU A 62 7.08 -6.45 -6.47
N PRO A 63 6.88 -7.30 -7.50
CA PRO A 63 7.93 -8.18 -7.99
C PRO A 63 9.20 -7.44 -8.38
N GLU A 64 9.09 -6.29 -9.07
CA GLU A 64 10.25 -5.46 -9.42
C GLU A 64 10.96 -4.90 -8.17
N LEU A 65 10.22 -4.44 -7.15
CA LEU A 65 10.82 -3.97 -5.90
C LEU A 65 11.57 -5.10 -5.16
N LEU A 66 10.88 -6.23 -4.97
CA LEU A 66 11.41 -7.40 -4.24
C LEU A 66 12.55 -8.08 -5.01
N GLY A 67 12.55 -7.99 -6.34
CA GLY A 67 13.60 -8.51 -7.23
C GLY A 67 14.81 -7.58 -7.40
N GLY A 68 14.83 -6.41 -6.73
CA GLY A 68 15.96 -5.49 -6.77
C GLY A 68 15.94 -4.49 -7.94
N GLY A 69 14.80 -4.26 -8.59
CA GLY A 69 14.58 -3.27 -9.66
C GLY A 69 14.80 -1.81 -9.21
N MET A 70 14.89 -1.56 -7.90
CA MET A 70 15.51 -0.37 -7.33
C MET A 70 16.99 -0.59 -6.96
N SER A 71 17.81 -1.00 -7.93
CA SER A 71 19.24 -1.23 -7.72
C SER A 71 19.98 0.10 -7.47
N GLY A 72 20.80 0.16 -6.42
CA GLY A 72 21.54 1.35 -5.96
C GLY A 72 21.55 1.51 -4.44
N THR A 73 20.60 0.87 -3.76
CA THR A 73 20.53 0.66 -2.31
C THR A 73 20.68 -0.84 -2.10
N GLY A 74 21.75 -1.33 -1.46
CA GLY A 74 21.90 -2.76 -1.14
C GLY A 74 20.93 -3.20 -0.04
N SER A 75 19.65 -3.01 -0.26
CA SER A 75 18.61 -3.02 0.75
C SER A 75 17.46 -3.89 0.28
N ASP A 76 17.22 -4.97 1.01
CA ASP A 76 16.07 -5.84 0.81
C ASP A 76 14.77 -5.05 0.92
N TRP A 77 13.75 -5.52 0.20
CA TRP A 77 12.41 -4.95 0.25
C TRP A 77 11.48 -5.92 0.98
N LEU A 78 10.62 -5.37 1.83
CA LEU A 78 9.51 -6.08 2.42
C LEU A 78 8.20 -5.41 2.00
N ALA A 79 7.24 -6.20 1.54
CA ALA A 79 5.93 -5.72 1.15
C ALA A 79 4.88 -6.01 2.24
N VAL A 80 4.22 -4.96 2.71
CA VAL A 80 3.05 -5.04 3.59
C VAL A 80 1.83 -4.68 2.74
N THR A 81 0.90 -5.61 2.55
CA THR A 81 -0.27 -5.37 1.70
C THR A 81 -1.55 -5.43 2.52
N MET A 82 -2.39 -4.41 2.38
CA MET A 82 -3.65 -4.32 3.13
C MET A 82 -4.79 -3.72 2.31
N ARG A 83 -6.02 -3.84 2.85
CA ARG A 83 -7.19 -3.06 2.45
C ARG A 83 -7.79 -2.37 3.67
N PRO A 84 -8.22 -1.10 3.58
CA PRO A 84 -8.69 -0.36 4.76
C PRO A 84 -9.86 -1.03 5.46
N GLY A 85 -10.89 -1.46 4.73
CA GLY A 85 -12.08 -2.04 5.34
C GLY A 85 -12.73 -1.13 6.40
N GLY A 86 -13.57 -1.73 7.26
CA GLY A 86 -14.28 -1.00 8.31
C GLY A 86 -13.37 -0.50 9.45
N GLU A 87 -12.27 -1.20 9.69
CA GLU A 87 -11.36 -1.01 10.82
C GLU A 87 -9.92 -0.85 10.30
N PRO A 88 -9.58 0.29 9.69
CA PRO A 88 -8.31 0.44 8.96
C PRO A 88 -7.07 0.36 9.86
N LEU A 89 -7.17 0.72 11.13
CA LEU A 89 -6.07 0.57 12.09
C LEU A 89 -5.82 -0.90 12.44
N GLU A 90 -6.88 -1.69 12.63
CA GLU A 90 -6.76 -3.12 12.89
C GLU A 90 -6.25 -3.87 11.65
N ASN A 91 -6.76 -3.53 10.47
CA ASN A 91 -6.30 -4.14 9.23
C ASN A 91 -4.84 -3.80 8.92
N LEU A 92 -4.37 -2.60 9.28
CA LEU A 92 -2.95 -2.27 9.19
C LEU A 92 -2.11 -3.06 10.20
N ALA A 93 -2.55 -3.15 11.46
CA ALA A 93 -1.86 -3.93 12.49
C ALA A 93 -1.72 -5.40 12.08
N ARG A 94 -2.80 -5.98 11.56
CA ARG A 94 -2.85 -7.36 11.06
C ARG A 94 -1.91 -7.55 9.87
N ALA A 95 -1.93 -6.65 8.89
CA ALA A 95 -1.03 -6.74 7.75
C ALA A 95 0.44 -6.60 8.13
N LEU A 96 0.77 -5.82 9.17
CA LEU A 96 2.13 -5.72 9.71
C LEU A 96 2.55 -6.99 10.46
N ALA A 97 1.65 -7.60 11.24
CA ALA A 97 1.92 -8.83 11.97
C ALA A 97 2.04 -10.07 11.05
N GLU A 98 1.26 -10.09 9.96
CA GLU A 98 1.27 -11.18 8.97
C GLU A 98 2.42 -11.03 7.95
N ALA A 99 3.05 -9.86 7.88
CA ALA A 99 4.26 -9.67 7.12
C ALA A 99 5.47 -10.05 7.97
N ASP A 100 6.56 -10.49 7.34
CA ASP A 100 7.78 -10.98 8.00
C ASP A 100 8.60 -9.84 8.69
N LEU A 101 7.92 -8.95 9.44
CA LEU A 101 8.52 -7.89 10.25
C LEU A 101 8.90 -8.38 11.65
N TYR A 102 8.15 -9.35 12.19
CA TYR A 102 8.26 -9.82 13.56
C TYR A 102 8.39 -11.34 13.57
N ASP A 103 8.94 -11.89 14.64
CA ASP A 103 8.88 -13.33 14.90
C ASP A 103 7.43 -13.80 15.00
N ALA A 104 7.03 -14.73 14.11
CA ALA A 104 5.67 -15.26 14.03
C ALA A 104 5.24 -16.05 15.28
N GLU A 105 6.18 -16.40 16.16
CA GLU A 105 5.92 -17.11 17.41
C GLU A 105 5.50 -16.20 18.57
N GLU A 106 5.56 -14.87 18.41
CA GLU A 106 5.18 -13.91 19.46
C GLU A 106 3.66 -13.66 19.51
N GLU A 107 2.99 -14.20 20.54
CA GLU A 107 1.52 -14.13 20.68
C GLU A 107 0.96 -12.70 20.84
N ASP A 108 1.78 -11.75 21.32
CA ASP A 108 1.33 -10.39 21.66
C ASP A 108 1.60 -9.33 20.57
N THR A 109 2.17 -9.72 19.42
CA THR A 109 2.56 -8.78 18.36
C THR A 109 1.38 -7.94 17.85
N LEU A 110 0.25 -8.58 17.51
CA LEU A 110 -0.92 -7.87 16.97
C LEU A 110 -1.55 -6.88 17.97
N PRO A 111 -1.85 -7.25 19.23
CA PRO A 111 -2.31 -6.29 20.25
C PRO A 111 -1.37 -5.11 20.45
N GLN A 112 -0.05 -5.35 20.48
CA GLN A 112 0.95 -4.29 20.65
C GLN A 112 0.96 -3.31 19.47
N LEU A 113 0.94 -3.84 18.23
CA LEU A 113 0.86 -3.04 17.02
C LEU A 113 -0.38 -2.17 16.98
N LEU A 114 -1.56 -2.77 17.21
CA LEU A 114 -2.82 -2.03 17.21
C LEU A 114 -2.80 -0.90 18.26
N ALA A 115 -2.26 -1.19 19.45
CA ALA A 115 -2.17 -0.21 20.50
C ALA A 115 -1.16 0.91 20.20
N GLY A 116 -0.07 0.63 19.50
CA GLY A 116 0.89 1.63 19.01
C GLY A 116 0.27 2.54 17.94
N LEU A 117 -0.31 1.93 16.90
CA LEU A 117 -0.99 2.62 15.80
C LEU A 117 -2.13 3.53 16.28
N THR A 118 -2.83 3.14 17.34
CA THR A 118 -3.92 3.92 17.91
C THR A 118 -3.43 5.11 18.75
N ARG A 119 -2.29 4.96 19.44
CA ARG A 119 -1.79 5.95 20.42
C ARG A 119 -0.91 7.03 19.82
N SER A 120 -0.19 6.73 18.73
CA SER A 120 0.80 7.63 18.14
C SER A 120 0.53 7.84 16.66
N SER A 121 0.60 9.08 16.18
CA SER A 121 0.61 9.36 14.73
C SER A 121 1.89 8.87 14.05
N MET A 122 2.93 8.57 14.82
CA MET A 122 4.16 7.92 14.38
C MET A 122 4.10 6.39 14.53
N GLY A 123 2.97 5.81 14.95
CA GLY A 123 2.89 4.39 15.31
C GLY A 123 3.32 3.43 14.20
N LEU A 124 3.11 3.77 12.92
CA LEU A 124 3.61 2.96 11.79
C LEU A 124 5.14 3.02 11.67
N VAL A 125 5.73 4.19 11.95
CA VAL A 125 7.18 4.39 11.96
C VAL A 125 7.80 3.63 13.12
N GLU A 126 7.20 3.76 14.30
CA GLU A 126 7.59 3.04 15.51
C GLU A 126 7.50 1.53 15.30
N ALA A 127 6.43 1.02 14.67
CA ALA A 127 6.29 -0.40 14.35
C ALA A 127 7.48 -0.91 13.52
N VAL A 128 7.79 -0.25 12.40
CA VAL A 128 8.94 -0.64 11.55
C VAL A 128 10.27 -0.46 12.28
N GLN A 129 10.43 0.57 13.09
CA GLN A 129 11.67 0.83 13.84
C GLN A 129 11.96 -0.24 14.90
N HIS A 130 10.92 -0.83 15.51
CA HIS A 130 11.02 -1.89 16.51
C HIS A 130 10.81 -3.29 15.92
N SER A 131 10.82 -3.43 14.59
CA SER A 131 10.74 -4.73 13.92
C SER A 131 12.08 -5.48 13.98
N ASP A 132 12.04 -6.77 13.66
CA ASP A 132 13.23 -7.65 13.58
C ASP A 132 13.96 -7.52 12.23
N LEU A 133 13.54 -6.57 11.38
CA LEU A 133 14.14 -6.34 10.08
C LEU A 133 15.60 -5.88 10.18
N GLU A 134 16.41 -6.36 9.23
CA GLU A 134 17.77 -5.85 9.07
C GLU A 134 17.78 -4.34 8.84
N LYS A 135 18.80 -3.67 9.37
CA LYS A 135 18.93 -2.21 9.23
C LYS A 135 19.06 -1.84 7.75
N GLY A 136 18.12 -1.02 7.30
CA GLY A 136 18.09 -0.51 5.93
C GLY A 136 17.12 -1.26 5.02
N THR A 137 16.49 -2.34 5.47
CA THR A 137 15.39 -2.99 4.74
C THR A 137 14.27 -2.00 4.47
N GLN A 138 13.87 -1.89 3.20
CA GLN A 138 12.87 -0.96 2.71
C GLN A 138 11.47 -1.58 2.86
N VAL A 139 10.56 -0.87 3.51
CA VAL A 139 9.19 -1.35 3.71
C VAL A 139 8.26 -0.62 2.75
N VAL A 140 7.61 -1.35 1.85
CA VAL A 140 6.53 -0.83 1.01
C VAL A 140 5.17 -1.25 1.55
N VAL A 141 4.37 -0.27 1.97
CA VAL A 141 2.99 -0.49 2.42
C VAL A 141 2.04 -0.21 1.26
N LEU A 142 1.48 -1.26 0.69
CA LEU A 142 0.42 -1.19 -0.31
C LEU A 142 -0.94 -1.13 0.39
N VAL A 143 -1.61 0.01 0.24
CA VAL A 143 -3.02 0.19 0.62
C VAL A 143 -3.89 0.06 -0.63
N ASP A 144 -4.40 -1.15 -0.86
CA ASP A 144 -5.28 -1.45 -1.99
C ASP A 144 -6.71 -0.98 -1.72
N GLN A 145 -7.41 -0.50 -2.75
CA GLN A 145 -8.76 0.07 -2.63
C GLN A 145 -8.86 1.14 -1.54
N PHE A 146 -7.96 2.11 -1.55
CA PHE A 146 -7.91 3.17 -0.57
C PHE A 146 -9.24 3.95 -0.47
N GLU A 147 -10.04 4.00 -1.54
CA GLU A 147 -11.35 4.67 -1.52
C GLU A 147 -12.34 4.08 -0.50
N GLU A 148 -12.08 2.88 0.03
CA GLU A 148 -12.90 2.26 1.05
C GLU A 148 -13.03 3.12 2.30
N ILE A 149 -12.02 3.91 2.67
CA ILE A 149 -12.11 4.80 3.82
C ILE A 149 -13.25 5.82 3.65
N PHE A 150 -13.41 6.38 2.44
CA PHE A 150 -14.48 7.35 2.19
C PHE A 150 -15.83 6.63 2.06
N ARG A 151 -15.85 5.51 1.32
CA ARG A 151 -17.08 4.74 1.05
C ARG A 151 -17.70 4.20 2.34
N LEU A 152 -16.89 3.69 3.25
CA LEU A 152 -17.35 3.08 4.50
C LEU A 152 -17.67 4.14 5.56
N SER A 153 -16.92 5.25 5.63
CA SER A 153 -17.31 6.39 6.46
C SER A 153 -18.67 6.98 6.06
N ARG A 154 -18.96 7.14 4.76
CA ARG A 154 -20.30 7.58 4.28
C ARG A 154 -21.43 6.63 4.67
N ARG A 155 -21.12 5.35 4.91
CA ARG A 155 -22.09 4.33 5.33
C ARG A 155 -22.16 4.18 6.86
N GLY A 156 -21.39 4.95 7.62
CA GLY A 156 -21.30 4.83 9.07
C GLY A 156 -20.61 3.55 9.55
N LEU A 157 -19.85 2.88 8.67
CA LEU A 157 -19.15 1.62 8.98
C LEU A 157 -17.71 1.84 9.47
N THR A 158 -17.23 3.08 9.39
CA THR A 158 -15.93 3.54 9.93
C THR A 158 -16.11 4.94 10.45
N THR A 159 -15.58 5.26 11.62
CA THR A 159 -15.67 6.63 12.16
C THR A 159 -14.74 7.57 11.40
N GLN A 160 -15.10 8.85 11.34
CA GLN A 160 -14.26 9.87 10.71
C GLN A 160 -12.90 9.99 11.43
N ASP A 161 -12.89 9.94 12.76
CA ASP A 161 -11.66 10.03 13.56
C ASP A 161 -10.72 8.84 13.28
N THR A 162 -11.26 7.63 13.17
CA THR A 162 -10.47 6.44 12.80
C THR A 162 -9.85 6.60 11.41
N ALA A 163 -10.61 7.08 10.42
CA ALA A 163 -10.09 7.34 9.08
C ALA A 163 -9.02 8.42 9.08
N VAL A 164 -9.21 9.50 9.86
CA VAL A 164 -8.23 10.61 9.98
C VAL A 164 -6.94 10.10 10.60
N SER A 165 -7.02 9.32 11.68
CA SER A 165 -5.86 8.73 12.33
C SER A 165 -5.10 7.79 11.39
N PHE A 166 -5.81 6.94 10.64
CA PHE A 166 -5.20 6.06 9.64
C PHE A 166 -4.47 6.84 8.55
N VAL A 167 -5.10 7.85 7.95
CA VAL A 167 -4.45 8.68 6.92
C VAL A 167 -3.23 9.41 7.49
N ARG A 168 -3.31 9.89 8.74
CA ARG A 168 -2.20 10.57 9.39
C ARG A 168 -0.98 9.64 9.54
N LEU A 169 -1.17 8.39 9.93
CA LEU A 169 -0.09 7.40 10.01
C LEU A 169 0.66 7.26 8.68
N LEU A 170 -0.07 7.13 7.56
CA LEU A 170 0.52 7.00 6.23
C LEU A 170 1.31 8.25 5.84
N LEU A 171 0.75 9.44 6.13
CA LEU A 171 1.39 10.71 5.82
C LEU A 171 2.67 10.93 6.63
N GLU A 172 2.64 10.70 7.95
CA GLU A 172 3.82 10.84 8.79
C GLU A 172 4.91 9.84 8.38
N ALA A 173 4.54 8.58 8.12
CA ALA A 173 5.47 7.55 7.65
C ALA A 173 6.15 7.91 6.32
N SER A 174 5.44 8.56 5.41
CA SER A 174 6.01 9.03 4.13
C SER A 174 6.92 10.25 4.25
N LYS A 175 6.73 11.09 5.28
CA LYS A 175 7.49 12.35 5.46
C LYS A 175 8.79 12.15 6.21
N GLN A 176 8.78 11.31 7.24
CA GLN A 176 9.96 11.02 8.04
C GLN A 176 11.06 10.34 7.20
N ARG A 177 12.30 10.38 7.69
CA ARG A 177 13.50 9.84 7.02
C ARG A 177 14.33 8.87 7.86
N GLU A 178 13.88 8.56 9.08
CA GLU A 178 14.56 7.69 10.04
C GLU A 178 14.53 6.22 9.59
N VAL A 179 13.39 5.76 9.06
CA VAL A 179 13.23 4.42 8.46
C VAL A 179 12.73 4.52 7.02
N PRO A 180 13.14 3.61 6.12
CA PRO A 180 12.78 3.66 4.71
C PRO A 180 11.39 3.05 4.45
N ILE A 181 10.35 3.81 4.75
CA ILE A 181 8.94 3.43 4.49
C ILE A 181 8.43 4.12 3.23
N TYR A 182 7.80 3.36 2.35
CA TYR A 182 7.14 3.82 1.13
C TYR A 182 5.67 3.42 1.17
N ILE A 183 4.78 4.33 0.79
CA ILE A 183 3.34 4.12 0.78
C ILE A 183 2.87 4.10 -0.67
N VAL A 184 2.18 3.03 -1.08
CA VAL A 184 1.52 2.94 -2.38
C VAL A 184 0.03 2.82 -2.14
N LEU A 185 -0.74 3.78 -2.63
CA LEU A 185 -2.19 3.74 -2.61
C LEU A 185 -2.70 3.28 -3.98
N THR A 186 -3.73 2.46 -4.02
CA THR A 186 -4.54 2.33 -5.24
C THR A 186 -5.94 2.86 -4.97
N MET A 187 -6.46 3.65 -5.90
CA MET A 187 -7.76 4.28 -5.70
C MET A 187 -8.51 4.46 -7.02
N ARG A 188 -9.84 4.51 -6.96
CA ARG A 188 -10.63 4.97 -8.11
C ARG A 188 -10.53 6.48 -8.33
N SER A 189 -10.51 6.90 -9.59
CA SER A 189 -10.36 8.32 -9.97
C SER A 189 -11.50 9.22 -9.52
N ASP A 190 -12.71 8.69 -9.36
CA ASP A 190 -13.87 9.44 -8.88
C ASP A 190 -13.79 9.81 -7.38
N TYR A 191 -12.82 9.26 -6.64
CA TYR A 191 -12.57 9.58 -5.23
C TYR A 191 -11.41 10.56 -5.02
N LEU A 192 -10.76 11.07 -6.09
CA LEU A 192 -9.68 12.06 -5.95
C LEU A 192 -10.13 13.32 -5.20
N GLY A 193 -11.36 13.79 -5.42
CA GLY A 193 -11.91 14.94 -4.71
C GLY A 193 -12.07 14.70 -3.21
N ASP A 194 -12.30 13.46 -2.80
CA ASP A 194 -12.50 13.09 -1.40
C ASP A 194 -11.21 13.18 -0.58
N CYS A 195 -10.03 13.10 -1.22
CA CYS A 195 -8.75 13.31 -0.54
C CYS A 195 -8.65 14.68 0.14
N SER A 196 -9.38 15.70 -0.34
CA SER A 196 -9.41 17.03 0.27
C SER A 196 -10.02 17.05 1.69
N GLN A 197 -10.75 16.01 2.08
CA GLN A 197 -11.30 15.84 3.42
C GLN A 197 -10.20 15.59 4.48
N PHE A 198 -9.01 15.17 4.04
CA PHE A 198 -7.88 14.85 4.91
C PHE A 198 -6.73 15.83 4.67
N ARG A 199 -6.32 16.53 5.73
CA ARG A 199 -5.23 17.51 5.66
C ARG A 199 -3.93 16.85 5.20
N GLY A 200 -3.33 17.37 4.12
CA GLY A 200 -2.05 16.88 3.59
C GLY A 200 -2.16 15.68 2.65
N LEU A 201 -3.33 15.03 2.55
CA LEU A 201 -3.50 13.87 1.70
C LEU A 201 -3.59 14.26 0.22
N ALA A 202 -4.38 15.30 -0.10
CA ALA A 202 -4.51 15.77 -1.48
C ALA A 202 -3.17 16.25 -2.05
N GLU A 203 -2.37 16.96 -1.24
CA GLU A 203 -1.03 17.40 -1.63
C GLU A 203 -0.08 16.22 -1.84
N ALA A 204 -0.12 15.21 -0.95
CA ALA A 204 0.71 14.03 -1.08
C ALA A 204 0.36 13.20 -2.33
N VAL A 205 -0.93 13.05 -2.63
CA VAL A 205 -1.44 12.35 -3.83
C VAL A 205 -1.09 13.09 -5.12
N ASN A 206 -1.05 14.42 -5.11
CA ASN A 206 -0.72 15.21 -6.31
C ASN A 206 0.80 15.40 -6.52
N ALA A 207 1.61 15.20 -5.48
CA ALA A 207 3.05 15.42 -5.54
C ALA A 207 3.82 14.24 -6.13
N GLY A 208 3.29 13.01 -6.00
CA GLY A 208 3.83 11.80 -6.61
C GLY A 208 3.02 11.41 -7.83
#